data_AF-A0A349QW12-F1
#
_entry.id   AF-A0A349QW12-F1
#
_cell.length_a   1.000
_cell.length_b   1.000
_cell.length_c   1.000
_cell.angle_alpha   90.00
_cell.angle_beta   90.00
_cell.angle_gamma   90.00
#
_symmetry.space_group_name_H-M   'P 1'
#
loop_
_entity.id
_entity.type
_entity.pdbx_description
1 polymer ?
#
loop_
_entity_poly.entity_id
_entity_poly.type
_entity_poly.pdbx_seq_one_letter_code
_entity_poly.pdbx_strand_id
1 'polypeptide(L)' 'LTYRATTPLAVEKQLVKNLPKDTIAIAHHWLILHGRYICLARKPMCEKCPITYMCKYFEKNHHIKSVSAISETKS' A
#
# COMPACT_ATOMS: atom_id res chain seq x y z
N LEU A 1 3.29 -0.70 9.05
CA LEU A 1 4.73 -0.36 9.06
C LEU A 1 4.99 1.04 9.62
N THR A 2 4.25 2.09 9.20
CA THR A 2 4.56 3.50 9.52
C THR A 2 3.60 4.19 10.51
N TYR A 3 2.78 3.45 11.27
CA TYR A 3 1.64 3.99 12.04
C TYR A 3 2.00 4.97 13.18
N ARG A 4 3.29 5.16 13.47
CA ARG A 4 3.80 6.04 14.55
C ARG A 4 4.85 7.04 14.05
N ALA A 5 5.14 7.08 12.75
CA ALA A 5 6.08 8.03 12.18
C ALA A 5 5.32 9.30 11.78
N THR A 6 5.53 10.40 12.51
CA THR A 6 4.86 11.69 12.27
C THR A 6 5.71 12.67 11.47
N THR A 7 7.00 12.38 11.26
CA THR A 7 7.91 13.21 10.46
C THR A 7 8.33 12.47 9.19
N PRO A 8 8.60 13.19 8.08
CA PRO A 8 9.10 12.57 6.84
C PRO A 8 10.37 11.72 7.08
N LEU A 9 11.30 12.22 7.90
CA LEU A 9 12.53 11.51 8.24
C LEU A 9 12.27 10.21 9.01
N ALA A 10 11.28 10.18 9.92
CA ALA A 10 10.91 8.96 10.63
C ALA A 10 10.28 7.93 9.70
N VAL A 11 9.45 8.38 8.74
CA VAL A 11 8.85 7.52 7.72
C VAL A 11 9.94 6.91 6.84
N GLU A 12 10.88 7.72 6.36
CA GLU A 12 11.99 7.29 5.50
C GLU A 12 12.85 6.24 6.20
N LYS A 13 13.29 6.49 7.44
CA LYS A 13 14.10 5.53 8.22
C LYS A 13 13.41 4.18 8.39
N GLN A 14 12.11 4.18 8.67
CA GLN A 14 11.34 2.95 8.80
C GLN A 14 11.18 2.23 7.47
N LEU A 15 10.96 2.95 6.39
CA LEU A 15 10.78 2.38 5.05
C LEU A 15 12.06 1.73 4.55
N VAL A 16 13.18 2.47 4.59
CA VAL A 16 14.49 2.00 4.11
C VAL A 16 14.97 0.77 4.88
N LYS A 17 14.67 0.67 6.18
CA LYS A 17 15.01 -0.52 7.00
C LYS A 17 14.37 -1.82 6.47
N ASN A 18 13.24 -1.73 5.79
CA ASN A 18 12.48 -2.90 5.32
C ASN A 18 12.66 -3.16 3.81
N LEU A 19 13.47 -2.37 3.12
CA LEU A 19 13.74 -2.51 1.70
C LEU A 19 15.21 -2.90 1.46
N PRO A 20 15.51 -3.83 0.54
CA PRO A 20 16.87 -4.06 0.07
C PRO A 20 17.47 -2.76 -0.49
N LYS A 21 18.76 -2.49 -0.21
CA LYS A 21 19.43 -1.22 -0.56
C LYS A 21 19.29 -0.88 -2.06
N ASP A 22 19.40 -1.88 -2.92
CA ASP A 22 19.37 -1.72 -4.37
C ASP A 22 17.97 -1.34 -4.89
N THR A 23 16.92 -1.56 -4.09
CA THR A 23 15.54 -1.28 -4.46
C THR A 23 15.05 0.09 -3.99
N ILE A 24 15.81 0.81 -3.16
CA ILE A 24 15.36 2.07 -2.53
C ILE A 24 14.97 3.11 -3.59
N ALA A 25 15.84 3.34 -4.58
CA ALA A 25 15.59 4.32 -5.63
C ALA A 25 14.36 3.95 -6.48
N ILE A 26 14.18 2.67 -6.78
CA ILE A 26 13.04 2.18 -7.56
C ILE A 26 11.74 2.28 -6.73
N ALA A 27 11.78 1.88 -5.47
CA ALA A 27 10.65 1.96 -4.55
C ALA A 27 10.18 3.40 -4.34
N HIS A 28 11.12 4.36 -4.30
CA HIS A 28 10.78 5.78 -4.26
C HIS A 28 9.93 6.19 -5.46
N HIS A 29 10.33 5.82 -6.69
CA HIS A 29 9.54 6.10 -7.89
C HIS A 29 8.17 5.40 -7.83
N TRP A 30 8.10 4.14 -7.38
CA TRP A 30 6.82 3.45 -7.23
C TRP A 30 5.86 4.19 -6.29
N LEU A 31 6.35 4.67 -5.14
CA LEU A 31 5.52 5.41 -4.18
C LEU A 31 5.04 6.74 -4.76
N ILE A 32 5.91 7.49 -5.46
CA ILE A 32 5.52 8.74 -6.11
C ILE A 32 4.49 8.51 -7.20
N LEU A 33 4.73 7.55 -8.10
CA LEU A 33 3.83 7.25 -9.21
C LEU A 33 2.49 6.74 -8.70
N HIS A 34 2.50 5.85 -7.69
CA HIS A 34 1.30 5.35 -7.06
C HIS A 34 0.48 6.47 -6.41
N GLY A 35 1.11 7.37 -5.65
CA GLY A 35 0.43 8.52 -5.04
C GLY A 35 -0.11 9.51 -6.09
N ARG A 36 0.64 9.73 -7.17
CA ARG A 36 0.27 10.68 -8.24
C ARG A 36 -0.88 10.18 -9.11
N TYR A 37 -0.96 8.88 -9.38
CA TYR A 37 -1.89 8.34 -10.38
C TYR A 37 -2.99 7.44 -9.80
N ILE A 38 -2.82 6.88 -8.59
CA ILE A 38 -3.77 5.91 -8.00
C ILE A 38 -4.24 6.37 -6.62
N CYS A 39 -3.34 6.54 -5.66
CA CYS A 39 -3.65 6.88 -4.26
C CYS A 39 -3.71 8.40 -4.06
N LEU A 40 -4.63 9.05 -4.77
CA LEU A 40 -4.82 10.50 -4.74
C LEU A 40 -5.29 10.99 -3.37
N ALA A 41 -4.75 12.11 -2.89
CA ALA A 41 -4.96 12.61 -1.53
C ALA A 41 -6.43 12.85 -1.14
N ARG A 42 -7.28 13.29 -2.08
CA ARG A 42 -8.71 13.58 -1.79
C ARG A 42 -9.66 12.46 -2.18
N LYS A 43 -9.42 11.78 -3.30
CA LYS A 43 -10.29 10.73 -3.84
C LYS A 43 -9.42 9.61 -4.44
N PRO A 44 -8.94 8.65 -3.62
CA PRO A 44 -8.10 7.57 -4.12
C PRO A 44 -8.90 6.65 -5.05
N MET A 45 -8.26 6.17 -6.11
CA MET A 45 -8.85 5.23 -7.07
C MET A 45 -8.71 3.79 -6.60
N CYS A 46 -9.31 3.47 -5.44
CA CYS A 46 -9.15 2.15 -4.80
C CYS A 46 -9.58 0.97 -5.69
N GLU A 47 -10.60 1.14 -6.53
CA GLU A 47 -11.06 0.12 -7.48
C GLU A 47 -9.98 -0.32 -8.49
N LYS A 48 -9.05 0.58 -8.82
CA LYS A 48 -7.93 0.33 -9.75
C LYS A 48 -6.62 0.04 -9.03
N CYS A 49 -6.63 0.03 -7.70
CA CYS A 49 -5.42 -0.11 -6.91
C CYS A 49 -5.02 -1.60 -6.80
N PRO A 50 -3.83 -2.00 -7.26
CA PRO A 50 -3.42 -3.41 -7.28
C PRO A 50 -3.07 -3.97 -5.89
N ILE A 51 -2.97 -3.11 -4.87
CA ILE A 51 -2.51 -3.46 -3.52
C ILE A 51 -3.61 -3.28 -2.45
N THR A 52 -4.88 -3.27 -2.86
CA THR A 52 -6.02 -3.16 -1.93
C THR A 52 -6.04 -4.22 -0.86
N TYR A 53 -5.65 -5.46 -1.19
CA TYR A 53 -5.60 -6.60 -0.27
C TYR A 53 -4.66 -6.40 0.93
N MET A 54 -3.69 -5.48 0.84
CA MET A 54 -2.77 -5.14 1.94
C MET A 54 -2.97 -3.71 2.46
N CYS A 55 -4.00 -2.99 1.99
CA CYS A 55 -4.20 -1.58 2.28
C CYS A 55 -5.17 -1.38 3.46
N LYS A 56 -4.62 -0.93 4.60
CA LYS A 56 -5.42 -0.62 5.80
C LYS A 56 -6.43 0.50 5.60
N TYR A 57 -6.13 1.48 4.74
CA TYR A 57 -7.10 2.52 4.41
C TYR A 57 -8.29 1.93 3.68
N PHE A 58 -8.06 1.03 2.74
CA PHE A 58 -9.12 0.37 1.99
C PHE A 58 -9.98 -0.50 2.91
N GLU A 59 -9.35 -1.38 3.71
CA GLU A 59 -10.04 -2.21 4.71
C GLU A 59 -10.96 -1.40 5.64
N LYS A 60 -10.50 -0.23 6.10
CA LYS A 60 -11.28 0.62 7.02
C LYS A 60 -12.45 1.35 6.35
N ASN A 61 -12.26 1.83 5.11
CA ASN A 61 -13.25 2.69 4.44
C ASN A 61 -14.17 1.91 3.49
N HIS A 62 -13.75 0.73 3.06
CA HIS A 62 -14.50 -0.17 2.22
C HIS A 62 -14.72 -1.45 3.03
N HIS A 63 -15.87 -1.53 3.70
CA HIS A 63 -16.29 -2.69 4.49
C HIS A 63 -16.46 -3.92 3.58
N ILE A 64 -15.35 -4.54 3.21
CA ILE A 64 -15.37 -5.78 2.44
C ILE A 64 -15.73 -6.89 3.41
N LYS A 65 -16.97 -7.40 3.28
CA LYS A 65 -17.33 -8.70 3.88
C LYS A 65 -16.35 -9.72 3.30
N SER A 66 -15.57 -10.35 4.17
CA SER A 66 -14.58 -11.36 3.84
C SER A 66 -15.14 -12.38 2.85
N VAL A 67 -14.58 -12.42 1.64
CA VAL A 67 -14.81 -13.53 0.71
C VAL A 67 -13.97 -14.71 1.19
N SER A 68 -14.60 -15.54 2.01
CA SER A 68 -14.21 -16.91 2.33
C SER A 68 -14.48 -17.84 1.14
N ALA A 69 -13.81 -17.64 0.00
CA ALA A 69 -13.97 -18.52 -1.18
C ALA A 69 -12.80 -18.46 -2.18
N ILE A 70 -11.58 -18.70 -1.73
CA ILE A 70 -10.49 -19.11 -2.64
C ILE A 70 -9.73 -20.29 -2.03
N SER A 71 -10.44 -21.39 -1.86
CA SER A 71 -9.84 -22.70 -1.59
C SER A 71 -10.76 -23.79 -2.10
N GLU A 72 -10.94 -23.88 -3.43
CA GLU A 72 -11.45 -25.07 -4.14
C GLU A 72 -11.62 -24.76 -5.63
N THR A 73 -10.55 -24.90 -6.42
CA THR A 73 -10.59 -25.52 -7.75
C THR A 73 -9.14 -25.77 -8.16
N LYS A 74 -8.53 -26.77 -7.51
CA LYS A 74 -7.41 -27.52 -8.08
C LYS A 74 -7.90 -28.97 -8.16
N SER A 75 -8.53 -29.33 -9.27
CA SER A 75 -8.61 -30.67 -9.82
C SER A 75 -9.05 -30.61 -11.28
#